data_AF-A0A7I4Z645-F1
#
_entry.id   AF-A0A7I4Z645-F1
#
_cell.length_a   1.000
_cell.length_b   1.000
_cell.length_c   1.000
_cell.angle_alpha   90.00
_cell.angle_beta   90.00
_cell.angle_gamma   90.00
#
_symmetry.space_group_name_H-M   'P 1'
#
loop_
_entity.id
_entity.type
_entity.pdbx_description
1 polymer ?
#
loop_
_entity_poly.entity_id
_entity_poly.type
_entity_poly.pdbx_seq_one_letter_code
_entity_poly.pdbx_strand_id
1 'polypeptide(L)'
;MSDLELSQACAGDLVFLAKETSACSFERAVSDVASSPYYHVAIIGRDKRLLHASTRGVLSQSMEEFLNEYEPHRMEIVHVKAPEKAKRDAAAFAESKVGMPYNDIFTPNRINSQGQESYYCSQLITEAYDGAVHFPEHKLNFKDKDGDFLEYWLKYYRERGIDIPQDDQGSHPASLRRSPLLDMKLTRHLQKKILNCKNVTNALHYIGGAAVRLTAGKKFQVIEPRSGSTLAECHAATPDEVDRAVATAQEAQKTWSKMGWLERGLVLRNVAKLLREHCEVIARWESIDSGKPITEARMDVLSCVDTFNYYGGAIYSQAGQHIPLGIERFAYTKREPLGVVGCIGTWNYPIQTCSWKVAPALACGNAVVYKPSPLAPISAVILAQILQLAGLPEGTFNVIQGDAETGQALVLHPLVKKVSFTGAVPTGKKIMQDCAARNVKPITLELGGKASLIIFEDADVESAVAGAMMANFYSQGQVCTNASKVQRRQVHVSSVEASLYKLTASRRVSTFHRVFSLTSRRTWMSIVRRYLAQFFLSSPLILKKKRLV
;
A
#
# COMPACT_ATOMS: atom_id res chain seq x y z
N MET A 1 8.36 9.48 19.06
CA MET A 1 6.96 9.54 19.55
C MET A 1 6.99 10.34 20.84
N SER A 2 6.11 11.33 21.05
CA SER A 2 6.24 12.25 22.19
C SER A 2 5.53 11.77 23.46
N ASP A 3 6.07 12.11 24.64
CA ASP A 3 5.49 11.96 26.00
C ASP A 3 4.07 12.54 26.19
N LEU A 4 3.56 13.27 25.19
CA LEU A 4 2.23 13.88 25.17
C LEU A 4 1.08 12.87 25.35
N GLU A 5 1.27 11.58 25.06
CA GLU A 5 0.20 10.58 25.13
C GLU A 5 -0.03 10.03 26.55
N LEU A 6 1.02 10.00 27.37
CA LEU A 6 0.94 9.65 28.78
C LEU A 6 0.51 10.84 29.65
N SER A 7 0.38 12.04 29.06
CA SER A 7 -0.06 13.25 29.76
C SER A 7 -1.45 13.10 30.39
N GLN A 8 -2.33 12.27 29.80
CA GLN A 8 -3.69 12.00 30.29
C GLN A 8 -3.82 10.66 31.05
N ALA A 9 -2.76 9.84 31.06
CA ALA A 9 -2.73 8.60 31.82
C ALA A 9 -2.38 8.87 33.30
N CYS A 10 -2.78 8.01 34.22
CA CYS A 10 -2.48 8.10 35.65
C CYS A 10 -1.62 6.91 36.09
N ALA A 11 -0.89 7.05 37.21
CA ALA A 11 -0.23 5.89 37.81
C ALA A 11 -1.28 4.82 38.16
N GLY A 12 -0.98 3.58 37.83
CA GLY A 12 -1.88 2.43 37.98
C GLY A 12 -2.81 2.17 36.78
N ASP A 13 -2.92 3.09 35.81
CA ASP A 13 -3.60 2.77 34.55
C ASP A 13 -2.84 1.65 33.82
N LEU A 14 -3.56 0.87 33.00
CA LEU A 14 -3.02 -0.28 32.30
C LEU A 14 -2.81 0.01 30.82
N VAL A 15 -1.79 -0.59 30.23
CA VAL A 15 -1.48 -0.52 28.80
C VAL A 15 -1.59 -1.92 28.22
N PHE A 16 -2.58 -2.14 27.36
CA PHE A 16 -2.77 -3.40 26.65
C PHE A 16 -2.19 -3.31 25.24
N LEU A 17 -1.47 -4.35 24.84
CA LEU A 17 -0.96 -4.50 23.48
C LEU A 17 -1.77 -5.54 22.72
N ALA A 18 -2.08 -5.24 21.47
CA ALA A 18 -2.82 -6.12 20.58
C ALA A 18 -2.15 -6.27 19.21
N LYS A 19 -2.22 -7.48 18.64
CA LYS A 19 -1.76 -7.83 17.28
C LYS A 19 -2.87 -8.58 16.54
N GLU A 20 -3.12 -8.20 15.29
CA GLU A 20 -4.17 -8.83 14.46
C GLU A 20 -3.71 -10.15 13.83
N THR A 21 -2.41 -10.27 13.55
CA THR A 21 -1.74 -11.49 13.10
C THR A 21 -0.27 -11.40 13.48
N SER A 22 0.25 -12.28 14.35
CA SER A 22 1.69 -12.31 14.66
C SER A 22 2.42 -13.33 13.78
N ALA A 23 3.61 -12.94 13.28
CA ALA A 23 4.57 -13.84 12.65
C ALA A 23 5.43 -14.59 13.68
N CYS A 24 5.44 -14.14 14.95
CA CYS A 24 6.16 -14.79 16.03
C CYS A 24 5.33 -15.97 16.56
N SER A 25 5.94 -17.15 16.63
CA SER A 25 5.27 -18.38 17.08
C SER A 25 4.75 -18.28 18.51
N PHE A 26 5.45 -17.58 19.40
CA PHE A 26 5.05 -17.42 20.80
C PHE A 26 3.83 -16.48 20.97
N GLU A 27 3.89 -15.25 20.46
CA GLU A 27 2.79 -14.28 20.61
C GLU A 27 1.50 -14.75 19.94
N ARG A 28 1.65 -15.45 18.80
CA ARG A 28 0.53 -16.09 18.11
C ARG A 28 -0.07 -17.20 18.97
N ALA A 29 0.77 -18.07 19.55
CA ALA A 29 0.30 -19.13 20.43
C ALA A 29 -0.40 -18.60 21.68
N VAL A 30 0.03 -17.46 22.23
CA VAL A 30 -0.66 -16.77 23.36
C VAL A 30 -2.02 -16.21 22.92
N SER A 31 -2.08 -15.56 21.76
CA SER A 31 -3.33 -14.94 21.27
C SER A 31 -4.38 -16.00 20.87
N ASP A 32 -3.94 -17.10 20.26
CA ASP A 32 -4.78 -18.20 19.79
C ASP A 32 -5.51 -18.90 20.96
N VAL A 33 -4.82 -19.05 22.10
CA VAL A 33 -5.36 -19.65 23.33
C VAL A 33 -6.62 -18.96 23.86
N ALA A 34 -6.67 -17.63 23.75
CA ALA A 34 -7.78 -16.82 24.26
C ALA A 34 -8.72 -16.34 23.16
N SER A 35 -8.49 -16.71 21.89
CA SER A 35 -9.20 -16.19 20.72
C SER A 35 -9.32 -14.66 20.74
N SER A 36 -8.23 -13.98 21.10
CA SER A 36 -8.20 -12.55 21.37
C SER A 36 -6.92 -11.91 20.82
N PRO A 37 -6.96 -10.67 20.30
CA PRO A 37 -5.79 -10.02 19.75
C PRO A 37 -4.82 -9.51 20.84
N TYR A 38 -5.24 -9.47 22.11
CA TYR A 38 -4.43 -9.01 23.23
C TYR A 38 -3.46 -10.08 23.72
N TYR A 39 -2.17 -9.78 23.67
CA TYR A 39 -1.10 -10.72 24.02
C TYR A 39 -0.17 -10.22 25.15
N HIS A 40 -0.27 -8.94 25.52
CA HIS A 40 0.59 -8.36 26.55
C HIS A 40 -0.08 -7.21 27.31
N VAL A 41 0.32 -6.99 28.55
CA VAL A 41 -0.18 -5.91 29.41
C VAL A 41 0.93 -5.32 30.29
N ALA A 42 0.89 -4.02 30.51
CA ALA A 42 1.76 -3.29 31.45
C ALA A 42 0.94 -2.38 32.38
N ILE A 43 1.52 -1.95 33.50
CA ILE A 43 0.97 -0.93 34.39
C ILE A 43 1.83 0.33 34.34
N ILE A 44 1.19 1.50 34.37
CA ILE A 44 1.86 2.80 34.32
C ILE A 44 2.37 3.14 35.73
N GLY A 45 3.69 3.30 35.85
CA GLY A 45 4.40 3.71 37.06
C GLY A 45 4.20 5.18 37.41
N ARG A 46 4.73 5.59 38.58
CA ARG A 46 4.61 6.97 39.08
C ARG A 46 5.37 7.98 38.21
N ASP A 47 6.47 7.53 37.63
CA ASP A 47 7.35 8.28 36.73
C ASP A 47 6.92 8.19 35.24
N LYS A 48 5.73 7.66 34.97
CA LYS A 48 5.19 7.40 33.62
C LYS A 48 5.94 6.34 32.82
N ARG A 49 6.81 5.54 33.46
CA ARG A 49 7.37 4.34 32.82
C ARG A 49 6.37 3.19 32.87
N LEU A 50 6.54 2.24 31.96
CA LEU A 50 5.71 1.04 31.85
C LEU A 50 6.37 -0.11 32.59
N LEU A 51 5.65 -0.68 33.55
CA LEU A 51 6.08 -1.80 34.37
C LEU A 51 5.39 -3.07 33.88
N HIS A 52 6.16 -4.07 33.51
CA HIS A 52 5.63 -5.33 32.99
C HIS A 52 6.64 -6.46 33.13
N ALA A 53 6.16 -7.69 33.14
CA ALA A 53 7.01 -8.86 33.01
C ALA A 53 7.23 -9.21 31.53
N SER A 54 8.46 -9.56 31.16
CA SER A 54 8.90 -10.01 29.84
C SER A 54 9.76 -11.26 29.99
N THR A 55 10.15 -11.93 28.90
CA THR A 55 11.12 -13.04 28.97
C THR A 55 12.46 -12.68 29.60
N ARG A 56 12.76 -11.38 29.76
CA ARG A 56 13.94 -10.85 30.47
C ARG A 56 13.69 -10.55 31.95
N GLY A 57 12.52 -10.88 32.48
CA GLY A 57 12.06 -10.55 33.83
C GLY A 57 11.13 -9.33 33.87
N VAL A 58 10.88 -8.83 35.08
CA VAL A 58 10.08 -7.61 35.31
C VAL A 58 10.93 -6.38 35.03
N LEU A 59 10.44 -5.53 34.11
CA LEU A 59 11.16 -4.37 33.60
C LEU A 59 10.39 -3.08 33.90
N SER A 60 11.13 -1.96 33.92
CA SER A 60 10.60 -0.60 33.85
C SER A 60 11.13 0.06 32.59
N GLN A 61 10.25 0.35 31.63
CA GLN A 61 10.60 0.83 30.30
C GLN A 61 9.96 2.17 29.97
N SER A 62 10.62 2.97 29.15
CA SER A 62 9.93 4.09 28.50
C SER A 62 8.88 3.55 27.52
N MET A 63 7.87 4.37 27.18
CA MET A 63 6.90 4.00 26.15
C MET A 63 7.56 3.64 24.81
N GLU A 64 8.64 4.35 24.45
CA GLU A 64 9.38 4.06 23.21
C GLU A 64 10.10 2.71 23.26
N GLU A 65 10.81 2.41 24.35
CA GLU A 65 11.47 1.11 24.56
C GLU A 65 10.47 -0.03 24.48
N PHE A 66 9.35 0.10 25.19
CA PHE A 66 8.28 -0.89 25.24
C PHE A 66 7.67 -1.14 23.86
N LEU A 67 7.32 -0.07 23.12
CA LEU A 67 6.70 -0.22 21.81
C LEU A 67 7.67 -0.76 20.75
N ASN A 68 8.96 -0.43 20.83
CA ASN A 68 9.99 -0.96 19.94
C ASN A 68 10.27 -2.45 20.19
N GLU A 69 10.20 -2.91 21.44
CA GLU A 69 10.43 -4.32 21.77
C GLU A 69 9.27 -5.22 21.33
N TYR A 70 8.03 -4.77 21.55
CA TYR A 70 6.84 -5.60 21.33
C TYR A 70 6.17 -5.42 19.97
N GLU A 71 6.50 -4.35 19.24
CA GLU A 71 5.97 -4.01 17.91
C GLU A 71 4.44 -4.20 17.75
N PRO A 72 3.60 -3.71 18.67
CA PRO A 72 2.15 -3.97 18.65
C PRO A 72 1.43 -3.26 17.49
N HIS A 73 0.37 -3.88 16.96
CA HIS A 73 -0.46 -3.25 15.93
C HIS A 73 -1.34 -2.15 16.53
N ARG A 74 -1.84 -2.42 17.74
CA ARG A 74 -2.70 -1.53 18.51
C ARG A 74 -2.28 -1.54 19.97
N MET A 75 -2.33 -0.37 20.60
CA MET A 75 -2.18 -0.17 22.03
C MET A 75 -3.42 0.49 22.59
N GLU A 76 -3.82 0.07 23.77
CA GLU A 76 -4.92 0.64 24.52
C GLU A 76 -4.43 1.06 25.89
N ILE A 77 -4.62 2.32 26.25
CA ILE A 77 -4.46 2.79 27.63
C ILE A 77 -5.85 2.78 28.26
N VAL A 78 -5.98 2.03 29.34
CA VAL A 78 -7.24 1.88 30.07
C VAL A 78 -7.08 2.31 31.52
N HIS A 79 -8.13 2.93 32.01
CA HIS A 79 -8.27 3.35 33.38
C HIS A 79 -8.89 2.25 34.23
N VAL A 80 -8.29 1.95 35.37
CA VAL A 80 -8.85 1.00 36.34
C VAL A 80 -9.80 1.73 37.30
N LYS A 81 -11.06 1.32 37.36
CA LYS A 81 -12.07 1.82 38.32
C LYS A 81 -11.74 1.36 39.73
N ALA A 82 -10.81 2.04 40.37
CA ALA A 82 -10.39 1.79 41.75
C ALA A 82 -10.03 3.10 42.45
N PRO A 83 -10.07 3.14 43.81
CA PRO A 83 -9.59 4.30 44.56
C PRO A 83 -8.17 4.72 44.15
N GLU A 84 -7.90 6.03 44.09
CA GLU A 84 -6.57 6.55 43.69
C GLU A 84 -5.42 5.95 44.49
N LYS A 85 -5.66 5.69 45.79
CA LYS A 85 -4.69 5.02 46.66
C LYS A 85 -4.34 3.61 46.14
N ALA A 86 -5.35 2.80 45.82
CA ALA A 86 -5.15 1.44 45.31
C ALA A 86 -4.35 1.43 44.00
N LYS A 87 -4.60 2.37 43.08
CA LYS A 87 -3.84 2.49 41.83
C LYS A 87 -2.37 2.86 42.07
N ARG A 88 -2.10 3.76 43.03
CA ARG A 88 -0.72 4.16 43.41
C ARG A 88 0.02 3.06 44.14
N ASP A 89 -0.69 2.26 44.93
CA ASP A 89 -0.16 1.10 45.63
C ASP A 89 0.15 -0.02 44.63
N ALA A 90 -0.73 -0.28 43.66
CA ALA A 90 -0.49 -1.22 42.56
C ALA A 90 0.73 -0.84 41.70
N ALA A 91 0.86 0.44 41.34
CA ALA A 91 2.04 0.92 40.61
C ALA A 91 3.33 0.71 41.44
N ALA A 92 3.32 1.04 42.73
CA ALA A 92 4.49 0.84 43.60
C ALA A 92 4.83 -0.63 43.84
N PHE A 93 3.82 -1.49 43.92
CA PHE A 93 4.03 -2.93 43.97
C PHE A 93 4.77 -3.39 42.71
N ALA A 94 4.30 -3.03 41.52
CA ALA A 94 4.95 -3.40 40.28
C ALA A 94 6.38 -2.83 40.16
N GLU A 95 6.62 -1.60 40.64
CA GLU A 95 7.97 -1.00 40.74
C GLU A 95 8.89 -1.84 41.64
N SER A 96 8.39 -2.31 42.79
CA SER A 96 9.16 -3.14 43.73
C SER A 96 9.56 -4.52 43.19
N LYS A 97 8.88 -4.98 42.12
CA LYS A 97 9.14 -6.27 41.49
C LYS A 97 10.11 -6.17 40.31
N VAL A 98 10.55 -4.98 39.92
CA VAL A 98 11.53 -4.81 38.83
C VAL A 98 12.80 -5.61 39.14
N GLY A 99 13.24 -6.40 38.15
CA GLY A 99 14.37 -7.34 38.28
C GLY A 99 13.97 -8.78 38.65
N MET A 100 12.71 -9.04 39.03
CA MET A 100 12.24 -10.40 39.29
C MET A 100 12.19 -11.24 38.00
N PRO A 101 12.47 -12.56 38.08
CA PRO A 101 12.40 -13.48 36.93
C PRO A 101 11.04 -13.54 36.21
N TYR A 102 11.07 -14.00 34.96
CA TYR A 102 9.87 -14.28 34.17
C TYR A 102 9.27 -15.63 34.54
N ASN A 103 7.94 -15.71 34.65
CA ASN A 103 7.25 -16.97 34.82
C ASN A 103 7.11 -17.68 33.47
N ASP A 104 8.09 -18.51 33.12
CA ASP A 104 8.20 -19.17 31.82
C ASP A 104 7.30 -20.41 31.70
N ILE A 105 6.71 -20.88 32.79
CA ILE A 105 5.81 -22.05 32.81
C ILE A 105 4.38 -21.71 33.24
N PHE A 106 4.10 -20.42 33.45
CA PHE A 106 2.78 -19.85 33.74
C PHE A 106 2.10 -20.40 34.98
N THR A 107 2.87 -20.87 35.97
CA THR A 107 2.33 -21.46 37.20
C THR A 107 1.54 -20.45 38.03
N PRO A 108 0.41 -20.85 38.64
CA PRO A 108 -0.37 -19.96 39.50
C PRO A 108 0.37 -19.51 40.76
N ASN A 109 1.27 -20.34 41.30
CA ASN A 109 2.07 -20.02 42.49
C ASN A 109 3.27 -19.11 42.20
N ARG A 110 3.42 -18.60 40.96
CA ARG A 110 4.48 -17.67 40.55
C ARG A 110 5.89 -18.23 40.65
N ILE A 111 6.04 -19.56 40.53
CA ILE A 111 7.35 -20.21 40.54
C ILE A 111 7.71 -20.64 39.11
N ASN A 112 8.82 -20.12 38.59
CA ASN A 112 9.29 -20.46 37.25
C ASN A 112 9.93 -21.87 37.20
N SER A 113 10.36 -22.30 36.01
CA SER A 113 11.00 -23.61 35.81
C SER A 113 12.29 -23.82 36.62
N GLN A 114 12.88 -22.75 37.15
CA GLN A 114 14.10 -22.76 37.98
C GLN A 114 13.81 -22.69 39.49
N GLY A 115 12.54 -22.74 39.90
CA GLY A 115 12.16 -22.68 41.31
C GLY A 115 12.21 -21.28 41.93
N GLN A 116 12.25 -20.22 41.10
CA GLN A 116 12.34 -18.83 41.57
C GLN A 116 10.97 -18.14 41.53
N GLU A 117 10.72 -17.23 42.49
CA GLU A 117 9.59 -16.31 42.40
C GLU A 117 9.69 -15.50 41.11
N SER A 118 8.59 -15.40 40.38
CA SER A 118 8.57 -14.92 39.02
C SER A 118 7.19 -14.42 38.62
N TYR A 119 7.11 -13.58 37.58
CA TYR A 119 5.84 -13.02 37.13
C TYR A 119 5.64 -13.20 35.63
N TYR A 120 4.41 -13.51 35.21
CA TYR A 120 3.91 -13.25 33.86
C TYR A 120 3.23 -11.87 33.81
N CYS A 121 3.09 -11.27 32.63
CA CYS A 121 2.66 -9.88 32.50
C CYS A 121 1.28 -9.63 33.12
N SER A 122 0.29 -10.51 32.89
CA SER A 122 -1.02 -10.39 33.54
C SER A 122 -1.03 -10.78 35.02
N GLN A 123 -0.15 -11.69 35.46
CA GLN A 123 -0.02 -12.06 36.87
C GLN A 123 0.50 -10.88 37.71
N LEU A 124 1.45 -10.12 37.16
CA LEU A 124 1.95 -8.91 37.81
C LEU A 124 0.82 -7.91 38.08
N ILE A 125 -0.13 -7.79 37.15
CA ILE A 125 -1.27 -6.88 37.30
C ILE A 125 -2.28 -7.40 38.32
N THR A 126 -2.64 -8.67 38.26
CA THR A 126 -3.61 -9.25 39.21
C THR A 126 -3.07 -9.18 40.63
N GLU A 127 -1.77 -9.44 40.84
CA GLU A 127 -1.16 -9.37 42.16
C GLU A 127 -1.01 -7.92 42.66
N ALA A 128 -0.65 -6.98 41.76
CA ALA A 128 -0.52 -5.57 42.12
C ALA A 128 -1.83 -4.97 42.64
N TYR A 129 -2.96 -5.49 42.17
CA TYR A 129 -4.30 -5.03 42.53
C TYR A 129 -5.01 -5.95 43.52
N ASP A 130 -4.34 -6.98 44.03
CA ASP A 130 -4.95 -7.94 44.95
C ASP A 130 -5.52 -7.24 46.20
N GLY A 131 -6.68 -7.72 46.65
CA GLY A 131 -7.46 -7.10 47.72
C GLY A 131 -8.14 -5.76 47.39
N ALA A 132 -7.84 -5.13 46.24
CA ALA A 132 -8.47 -3.87 45.81
C ALA A 132 -9.36 -4.00 44.57
N VAL A 133 -8.95 -4.80 43.58
CA VAL A 133 -9.70 -5.04 42.34
C VAL A 133 -9.68 -6.52 42.02
N HIS A 134 -10.87 -7.12 41.87
CA HIS A 134 -11.01 -8.52 41.49
C HIS A 134 -11.20 -8.61 39.98
N PHE A 135 -10.15 -9.01 39.26
CA PHE A 135 -10.23 -9.26 37.82
C PHE A 135 -10.90 -10.62 37.52
N PRO A 136 -11.49 -10.81 36.32
CA PRO A 136 -12.09 -12.09 35.95
C PRO A 136 -11.10 -13.25 36.05
N GLU A 137 -11.53 -14.36 36.66
CA GLU A 137 -10.75 -15.59 36.71
C GLU A 137 -10.43 -16.11 35.31
N HIS A 138 -9.28 -16.78 35.17
CA HIS A 138 -8.86 -17.38 33.93
C HIS A 138 -8.25 -18.75 34.18
N LYS A 139 -8.81 -19.76 33.53
CA LYS A 139 -8.16 -21.08 33.42
C LYS A 139 -7.20 -21.07 32.24
N LEU A 140 -5.99 -21.57 32.47
CA LEU A 140 -4.99 -21.73 31.43
C LEU A 140 -5.54 -22.69 30.37
N ASN A 141 -5.48 -22.26 29.12
CA ASN A 141 -5.89 -23.05 27.98
C ASN A 141 -4.71 -23.10 27.01
N PHE A 142 -4.39 -24.27 26.46
CA PHE A 142 -3.32 -24.44 25.47
C PHE A 142 -3.83 -25.15 24.21
N LYS A 143 -5.16 -25.23 24.09
CA LYS A 143 -5.88 -25.80 22.97
C LYS A 143 -6.42 -24.71 22.05
N ASP A 144 -6.60 -25.04 20.79
CA ASP A 144 -7.31 -24.20 19.83
C ASP A 144 -8.83 -24.26 20.04
N LYS A 145 -9.57 -23.58 19.15
CA LYS A 145 -11.04 -23.54 19.14
C LYS A 145 -11.69 -24.89 18.87
N ASP A 146 -10.96 -25.81 18.25
CA ASP A 146 -11.45 -27.14 17.84
C ASP A 146 -11.14 -28.18 18.95
N GLY A 147 -10.42 -27.78 20.01
CA GLY A 147 -10.14 -28.57 21.20
C GLY A 147 -8.80 -29.31 21.16
N ASP A 148 -8.02 -29.10 20.11
CA ASP A 148 -6.72 -29.73 19.91
C ASP A 148 -5.60 -28.91 20.54
N PHE A 149 -4.62 -29.58 21.16
CA PHE A 149 -3.46 -28.88 21.71
C PHE A 149 -2.65 -28.22 20.58
N LEU A 150 -2.35 -26.93 20.76
CA LEU A 150 -1.52 -26.20 19.80
C LEU A 150 -0.11 -26.79 19.78
N GLU A 151 0.39 -27.13 18.58
CA GLU A 151 1.69 -27.78 18.37
C GLU A 151 2.84 -27.02 19.04
N TYR A 152 2.76 -25.69 19.05
CA TYR A 152 3.73 -24.83 19.72
C TYR A 152 3.86 -25.17 21.22
N TRP A 153 2.74 -25.28 21.95
CA TRP A 153 2.74 -25.53 23.38
C TRP A 153 3.17 -26.96 23.72
N LEU A 154 2.78 -27.94 22.89
CA LEU A 154 3.27 -29.32 23.00
C LEU A 154 4.80 -29.39 22.95
N LYS A 155 5.40 -28.67 22.00
CA LYS A 155 6.86 -28.59 21.89
C LYS A 155 7.47 -27.83 23.07
N TYR A 156 6.90 -26.68 23.42
CA TYR A 156 7.39 -25.78 24.47
C TYR A 156 7.54 -26.46 25.84
N TYR A 157 6.51 -27.22 26.25
CA TYR A 157 6.49 -27.92 27.54
C TYR A 157 7.30 -29.22 27.51
N ARG A 158 7.27 -29.96 26.39
CA ARG A 158 8.09 -31.17 26.20
C ARG A 158 9.59 -30.89 26.33
N GLU A 159 10.07 -29.80 25.74
CA GLU A 159 11.48 -29.39 25.82
C GLU A 159 11.92 -29.05 27.26
N ARG A 160 10.97 -28.74 28.14
CA ARG A 160 11.21 -28.41 29.55
C ARG A 160 10.99 -29.59 30.50
N GLY A 161 10.46 -30.71 30.00
CA GLY A 161 10.18 -31.89 30.81
C GLY A 161 9.06 -31.69 31.83
N ILE A 162 8.11 -30.78 31.55
CA ILE A 162 6.99 -30.43 32.44
C ILE A 162 5.68 -30.68 31.70
N ASP A 163 4.66 -31.16 32.41
CA ASP A 163 3.32 -31.33 31.85
C ASP A 163 2.65 -29.98 31.54
N ILE A 164 1.81 -29.96 30.51
CA ILE A 164 1.05 -28.75 30.15
C ILE A 164 0.02 -28.49 31.26
N PRO A 165 0.03 -27.31 31.92
CA PRO A 165 -0.90 -26.97 33.00
C PRO A 165 -2.26 -26.55 32.43
N GLN A 166 -2.88 -27.44 31.65
CA GLN A 166 -4.19 -27.23 31.05
C GLN A 166 -5.26 -27.22 32.14
N ASP A 167 -6.17 -26.25 32.07
CA ASP A 167 -7.29 -26.04 33.00
C ASP A 167 -6.92 -25.59 34.43
N ASP A 168 -5.62 -25.46 34.72
CA ASP A 168 -5.12 -24.84 35.95
C ASP A 168 -5.50 -23.36 36.05
N GLN A 169 -5.53 -22.84 37.27
CA GLN A 169 -5.76 -21.41 37.49
C GLN A 169 -4.58 -20.58 36.96
N GLY A 170 -4.88 -19.45 36.34
CA GLY A 170 -3.87 -18.57 35.77
C GLY A 170 -4.40 -17.16 35.48
N SER A 171 -3.73 -16.46 34.58
CA SER A 171 -4.15 -15.14 34.12
C SER A 171 -3.79 -14.95 32.65
N HIS A 172 -4.54 -14.11 31.95
CA HIS A 172 -4.26 -13.77 30.56
C HIS A 172 -4.69 -12.34 30.25
N PRO A 173 -3.92 -11.55 29.48
CA PRO A 173 -4.25 -10.16 29.14
C PRO A 173 -5.69 -10.00 28.61
N ALA A 174 -6.15 -10.91 27.75
CA ALA A 174 -7.52 -10.92 27.23
C ALA A 174 -8.61 -11.03 28.33
N SER A 175 -8.37 -11.84 29.37
CA SER A 175 -9.32 -12.01 30.48
C SER A 175 -9.36 -10.77 31.36
N LEU A 176 -8.20 -10.18 31.66
CA LEU A 176 -8.11 -8.89 32.36
C LEU A 176 -8.85 -7.81 31.58
N ARG A 177 -8.62 -7.72 30.27
CA ARG A 177 -9.20 -6.71 29.38
C ARG A 177 -10.73 -6.77 29.27
N ARG A 178 -11.33 -7.93 29.54
CA ARG A 178 -12.80 -8.14 29.59
C ARG A 178 -13.44 -7.64 30.88
N SER A 179 -12.64 -7.22 31.88
CA SER A 179 -13.16 -6.70 33.13
C SER A 179 -14.03 -5.45 32.92
N PRO A 180 -15.24 -5.38 33.52
CA PRO A 180 -16.09 -4.19 33.47
C PRO A 180 -15.51 -3.01 34.28
N LEU A 181 -14.46 -3.27 35.05
CA LEU A 181 -13.74 -2.28 35.87
C LEU A 181 -12.68 -1.50 35.07
N LEU A 182 -12.61 -1.68 33.75
CA LEU A 182 -11.68 -0.98 32.87
C LEU A 182 -12.41 0.00 31.96
N ASP A 183 -12.10 1.28 32.06
CA ASP A 183 -12.58 2.32 31.15
C ASP A 183 -11.52 2.65 30.10
N MET A 184 -11.92 2.70 28.83
CA MET A 184 -11.00 3.08 27.76
C MET A 184 -10.63 4.56 27.87
N LYS A 185 -9.34 4.88 27.96
CA LYS A 185 -8.84 6.27 27.87
C LYS A 185 -8.34 6.60 26.47
N LEU A 186 -7.54 5.71 25.90
CA LEU A 186 -6.90 5.93 24.60
C LEU A 186 -6.81 4.62 23.86
N THR A 187 -7.16 4.62 22.58
CA THR A 187 -6.80 3.55 21.65
C THR A 187 -5.91 4.15 20.57
N ARG A 188 -4.75 3.53 20.33
CA ARG A 188 -3.78 3.95 19.34
C ARG A 188 -3.39 2.79 18.42
N HIS A 189 -3.55 2.98 17.12
CA HIS A 189 -2.98 2.08 16.12
C HIS A 189 -1.51 2.47 15.92
N LEU A 190 -0.59 1.63 16.40
CA LEU A 190 0.83 1.95 16.57
C LEU A 190 1.68 1.49 15.40
N GLN A 191 1.31 0.39 14.74
CA GLN A 191 1.90 0.11 13.44
C GLN A 191 1.33 1.08 12.42
N LYS A 192 2.09 2.16 12.19
CA LYS A 192 2.22 2.77 10.87
C LYS A 192 2.78 1.71 9.91
N LYS A 193 1.87 0.86 9.45
CA LYS A 193 1.86 -0.05 8.30
C LYS A 193 3.26 -0.33 7.73
N ILE A 194 3.87 -1.45 8.08
CA ILE A 194 4.89 -2.01 7.18
C ILE A 194 4.20 -2.18 5.82
N LEU A 195 4.83 -1.71 4.74
CA LEU A 195 4.33 -1.94 3.40
C LEU A 195 4.17 -3.45 3.18
N ASN A 196 2.93 -3.95 3.15
CA ASN A 196 2.68 -5.38 2.98
C ASN A 196 2.49 -5.70 1.50
N CYS A 197 3.63 -5.97 0.85
CA CYS A 197 3.67 -6.41 -0.54
C CYS A 197 3.58 -7.94 -0.68
N LYS A 198 3.65 -8.74 0.41
CA LYS A 198 3.65 -10.22 0.30
C LYS A 198 2.29 -10.77 -0.10
N ASN A 199 1.23 -10.20 0.46
CA ASN A 199 -0.14 -10.69 0.31
C ASN A 199 -1.01 -9.78 -0.58
N VAL A 200 -0.38 -8.90 -1.37
CA VAL A 200 -1.10 -7.92 -2.18
C VAL A 200 -2.06 -8.58 -3.19
N THR A 201 -1.75 -9.80 -3.63
CA THR A 201 -2.59 -10.59 -4.55
C THR A 201 -3.84 -11.19 -3.89
N ASN A 202 -3.95 -11.21 -2.56
CA ASN A 202 -5.13 -11.75 -1.87
C ASN A 202 -6.36 -10.85 -2.01
N ALA A 203 -6.16 -9.54 -2.15
CA ALA A 203 -7.20 -8.55 -2.28
C ALA A 203 -6.70 -7.37 -3.12
N LEU A 204 -7.26 -7.24 -4.33
CA LEU A 204 -6.81 -6.24 -5.30
C LEU A 204 -7.69 -4.98 -5.34
N HIS A 205 -8.78 -4.92 -4.59
CA HIS A 205 -9.49 -3.66 -4.35
C HIS A 205 -8.95 -3.00 -3.10
N TYR A 206 -9.03 -1.68 -3.03
CA TYR A 206 -8.63 -0.92 -1.86
C TYR A 206 -9.63 0.21 -1.62
N ILE A 207 -10.45 0.09 -0.58
CA ILE A 207 -11.56 1.02 -0.32
C ILE A 207 -11.51 1.41 1.15
N GLY A 208 -11.59 2.71 1.45
CA GLY A 208 -11.68 3.19 2.82
C GLY A 208 -10.46 2.90 3.68
N GLY A 209 -9.27 2.79 3.08
CA GLY A 209 -8.03 2.50 3.83
C GLY A 209 -7.72 1.02 4.05
N ALA A 210 -8.51 0.11 3.48
CA ALA A 210 -8.28 -1.34 3.60
C ALA A 210 -8.27 -2.04 2.24
N ALA A 211 -7.51 -3.13 2.14
CA ALA A 211 -7.61 -4.05 1.02
C ALA A 211 -8.92 -4.85 1.13
N VAL A 212 -9.70 -4.90 0.05
CA VAL A 212 -11.03 -5.50 0.03
C VAL A 212 -11.09 -6.64 -1.00
N ARG A 213 -11.65 -7.77 -0.59
CA ARG A 213 -12.01 -8.86 -1.49
C ARG A 213 -13.50 -8.79 -1.81
N LEU A 214 -13.82 -8.60 -3.08
CA LEU A 214 -15.20 -8.65 -3.56
C LEU A 214 -15.58 -10.09 -3.92
N THR A 215 -16.85 -10.43 -3.69
CA THR A 215 -17.45 -11.73 -4.02
C THR A 215 -18.54 -11.64 -5.09
N ALA A 216 -19.00 -10.43 -5.40
CA ALA A 216 -19.97 -10.12 -6.45
C ALA A 216 -19.27 -9.58 -7.71
N GLY A 217 -19.95 -9.65 -8.85
CA GLY A 217 -19.41 -9.18 -10.14
C GLY A 217 -18.63 -10.24 -10.92
N LYS A 218 -18.26 -9.89 -12.15
CA LYS A 218 -17.62 -10.83 -13.09
C LYS A 218 -16.20 -11.18 -12.64
N LYS A 219 -15.90 -12.48 -12.55
CA LYS A 219 -14.56 -13.00 -12.28
C LYS A 219 -13.62 -12.76 -13.45
N PHE A 220 -12.37 -12.40 -13.16
CA PHE A 220 -11.28 -12.39 -14.10
C PHE A 220 -9.96 -12.79 -13.42
N GLN A 221 -9.02 -13.28 -14.21
CA GLN A 221 -7.70 -13.67 -13.73
C GLN A 221 -6.69 -12.56 -14.02
N VAL A 222 -5.81 -12.31 -13.04
CA VAL A 222 -4.60 -11.50 -13.21
C VAL A 222 -3.46 -12.45 -13.52
N ILE A 223 -2.79 -12.26 -14.66
CA ILE A 223 -1.82 -13.19 -15.21
C ILE A 223 -0.44 -12.56 -15.19
N GLU A 224 0.58 -13.28 -14.68
CA GLU A 224 1.98 -12.87 -14.85
C GLU A 224 2.34 -13.06 -16.32
N PRO A 225 2.65 -12.00 -17.09
CA PRO A 225 2.79 -12.10 -18.53
C PRO A 225 4.07 -12.83 -18.95
N ARG A 226 5.06 -12.99 -18.05
CA ARG A 226 6.29 -13.73 -18.30
C ARG A 226 6.12 -15.24 -18.16
N SER A 227 5.35 -15.72 -17.21
CA SER A 227 5.17 -17.17 -16.97
C SER A 227 3.85 -17.70 -17.53
N GLY A 228 2.87 -16.82 -17.73
CA GLY A 228 1.47 -17.20 -18.00
C GLY A 228 0.74 -17.74 -16.77
N SER A 229 1.38 -17.75 -15.59
CA SER A 229 0.75 -18.19 -14.35
C SER A 229 -0.28 -17.17 -13.85
N THR A 230 -1.27 -17.66 -13.10
CA THR A 230 -2.26 -16.79 -12.45
C THR A 230 -1.68 -16.22 -11.16
N LEU A 231 -1.60 -14.89 -11.07
CA LEU A 231 -1.18 -14.17 -9.87
C LEU A 231 -2.32 -14.02 -8.86
N ALA A 232 -3.54 -13.79 -9.36
CA ALA A 232 -4.73 -13.62 -8.53
C ALA A 232 -6.01 -13.91 -9.32
N GLU A 233 -7.06 -14.36 -8.62
CA GLU A 233 -8.44 -14.32 -9.11
C GLU A 233 -9.15 -13.11 -8.48
N CYS A 234 -9.77 -12.27 -9.32
CA CYS A 234 -10.41 -11.05 -8.87
C CYS A 234 -11.83 -10.95 -9.43
N HIS A 235 -12.73 -10.36 -8.66
CA HIS A 235 -14.04 -9.95 -9.14
C HIS A 235 -14.01 -8.48 -9.57
N ALA A 236 -14.57 -8.17 -10.73
CA ALA A 236 -14.79 -6.79 -11.15
C ALA A 236 -15.80 -6.11 -10.22
N ALA A 237 -15.53 -4.86 -9.85
CA ALA A 237 -16.44 -4.04 -9.07
C ALA A 237 -17.71 -3.78 -9.89
N THR A 238 -18.85 -4.13 -9.31
CA THR A 238 -20.19 -3.83 -9.84
C THR A 238 -20.50 -2.34 -9.71
N PRO A 239 -21.58 -1.82 -10.33
CA PRO A 239 -22.00 -0.44 -10.12
C PRO A 239 -22.17 -0.05 -8.64
N ASP A 240 -22.72 -0.94 -7.81
CA ASP A 240 -22.88 -0.69 -6.36
C ASP A 240 -21.53 -0.57 -5.63
N GLU A 241 -20.54 -1.34 -6.08
CA GLU A 241 -19.18 -1.28 -5.56
C GLU A 241 -18.46 0.00 -5.95
N VAL A 242 -18.73 0.49 -7.16
CA VAL A 242 -18.27 1.80 -7.60
C VAL A 242 -18.94 2.91 -6.78
N ASP A 243 -20.24 2.83 -6.53
CA ASP A 243 -20.96 3.80 -5.69
C ASP A 243 -20.38 3.86 -4.28
N ARG A 244 -20.17 2.69 -3.65
CA ARG A 244 -19.52 2.59 -2.33
C ARG A 244 -18.13 3.24 -2.30
N ALA A 245 -17.29 2.99 -3.30
CA ALA A 245 -15.96 3.59 -3.39
C ALA A 245 -16.03 5.11 -3.59
N VAL A 246 -16.97 5.61 -4.40
CA VAL A 246 -17.16 7.04 -4.64
C VAL A 246 -17.74 7.76 -3.42
N ALA A 247 -18.70 7.16 -2.72
CA ALA A 247 -19.26 7.71 -1.48
C ALA A 247 -18.17 7.81 -0.39
N THR A 248 -17.35 6.76 -0.25
CA THR A 248 -16.18 6.76 0.65
C THR A 248 -15.20 7.88 0.29
N ALA A 249 -14.90 8.06 -1.00
CA ALA A 249 -14.05 9.14 -1.49
C ALA A 249 -14.64 10.52 -1.19
N GLN A 250 -15.94 10.70 -1.38
CA GLN A 250 -16.63 11.96 -1.14
C GLN A 250 -16.57 12.37 0.33
N GLU A 251 -16.77 11.44 1.26
CA GLU A 251 -16.71 11.74 2.69
C GLU A 251 -15.28 12.11 3.11
N ALA A 252 -14.29 11.29 2.73
CA ALA A 252 -12.89 11.54 3.03
C ALA A 252 -12.38 12.87 2.44
N GLN A 253 -12.88 13.25 1.27
CA GLN A 253 -12.51 14.50 0.60
C GLN A 253 -12.84 15.74 1.43
N LYS A 254 -13.90 15.72 2.24
CA LYS A 254 -14.29 16.85 3.11
C LYS A 254 -13.20 17.16 4.13
N THR A 255 -12.56 16.14 4.68
CA THR A 255 -11.43 16.29 5.62
C THR A 255 -10.17 16.68 4.86
N TRP A 256 -9.86 15.99 3.76
CA TRP A 256 -8.64 16.25 2.98
C TRP A 256 -8.57 17.66 2.39
N SER A 257 -9.69 18.19 1.88
CA SER A 257 -9.74 19.54 1.30
C SER A 257 -9.62 20.66 2.33
N LYS A 258 -9.96 20.41 3.59
CA LYS A 258 -9.81 21.38 4.69
C LYS A 258 -8.37 21.49 5.20
N MET A 259 -7.53 20.48 4.95
CA MET A 259 -6.11 20.55 5.30
C MET A 259 -5.43 21.70 4.56
N GLY A 260 -4.48 22.36 5.21
CA GLY A 260 -3.70 23.42 4.61
C GLY A 260 -2.87 22.92 3.42
N TRP A 261 -2.52 23.84 2.52
CA TRP A 261 -1.68 23.55 1.34
C TRP A 261 -0.33 22.94 1.73
N LEU A 262 0.25 23.41 2.85
CA LEU A 262 1.47 22.89 3.47
C LEU A 262 1.32 21.47 3.99
N GLU A 263 0.25 21.21 4.73
CA GLU A 263 -0.01 19.88 5.29
C GLU A 263 -0.21 18.84 4.18
N ARG A 264 -0.96 19.20 3.13
CA ARG A 264 -1.11 18.34 1.95
C ARG A 264 0.25 18.10 1.25
N GLY A 265 1.03 19.16 1.06
CA GLY A 265 2.36 19.07 0.45
C GLY A 265 3.33 18.17 1.23
N LEU A 266 3.29 18.23 2.57
CA LEU A 266 4.09 17.35 3.44
C LEU A 266 3.70 15.88 3.30
N VAL A 267 2.40 15.57 3.25
CA VAL A 267 1.94 14.19 2.98
C VAL A 267 2.48 13.71 1.63
N LEU A 268 2.37 14.49 0.56
CA LEU A 268 2.88 14.09 -0.76
C LEU A 268 4.40 13.90 -0.78
N ARG A 269 5.16 14.72 -0.04
CA ARG A 269 6.61 14.53 0.12
C ARG A 269 6.94 13.26 0.90
N ASN A 270 6.13 12.91 1.91
CA ASN A 270 6.27 11.64 2.62
C ASN A 270 5.98 10.44 1.70
N VAL A 271 5.00 10.55 0.79
CA VAL A 271 4.77 9.53 -0.26
C VAL A 271 6.03 9.34 -1.09
N ALA A 272 6.64 10.43 -1.56
CA ALA A 272 7.86 10.37 -2.36
C ALA A 272 9.03 9.71 -1.60
N LYS A 273 9.18 10.00 -0.30
CA LYS A 273 10.16 9.35 0.58
C LYS A 273 9.92 7.83 0.65
N LEU A 274 8.69 7.41 0.95
CA LEU A 274 8.33 6.00 1.08
C LEU A 274 8.46 5.23 -0.24
N LEU A 275 8.09 5.85 -1.37
CA LEU A 275 8.29 5.26 -2.70
C LEU A 275 9.78 5.01 -2.99
N ARG A 276 10.66 5.93 -2.57
CA ARG A 276 12.11 5.77 -2.73
C ARG A 276 12.65 4.66 -1.81
N GLU A 277 12.24 4.65 -0.55
CA GLU A 277 12.64 3.63 0.44
C GLU A 277 12.23 2.22 0.02
N HIS A 278 11.04 2.07 -0.57
CA HIS A 278 10.49 0.80 -1.02
C HIS A 278 10.66 0.53 -2.52
N CYS A 279 11.52 1.28 -3.21
CA CYS A 279 11.65 1.23 -4.67
C CYS A 279 11.86 -0.20 -5.19
N GLU A 280 12.74 -0.98 -4.55
CA GLU A 280 13.06 -2.34 -4.99
C GLU A 280 11.87 -3.29 -4.96
N VAL A 281 11.07 -3.27 -3.88
CA VAL A 281 9.92 -4.18 -3.77
C VAL A 281 8.80 -3.77 -4.72
N ILE A 282 8.59 -2.47 -4.91
CA ILE A 282 7.59 -1.95 -5.84
C ILE A 282 7.99 -2.28 -7.28
N ALA A 283 9.25 -2.06 -7.65
CA ALA A 283 9.76 -2.35 -8.99
C ALA A 283 9.68 -3.85 -9.33
N ARG A 284 9.89 -4.74 -8.35
CA ARG A 284 9.68 -6.18 -8.54
C ARG A 284 8.23 -6.50 -8.88
N TRP A 285 7.27 -5.94 -8.15
CA TRP A 285 5.84 -6.12 -8.46
C TRP A 285 5.45 -5.52 -9.80
N GLU A 286 5.95 -4.32 -10.14
CA GLU A 286 5.72 -3.71 -11.45
C GLU A 286 6.26 -4.60 -12.58
N SER A 287 7.43 -5.21 -12.38
CA SER A 287 8.03 -6.15 -13.33
C SER A 287 7.24 -7.46 -13.44
N ILE A 288 6.77 -8.01 -12.32
CA ILE A 288 5.92 -9.22 -12.28
C ILE A 288 4.58 -8.97 -12.98
N ASP A 289 3.93 -7.84 -12.71
CA ASP A 289 2.57 -7.55 -13.15
C ASP A 289 2.52 -7.10 -14.61
N SER A 290 3.51 -6.31 -15.06
CA SER A 290 3.54 -5.77 -16.44
C SER A 290 4.49 -6.52 -17.39
N GLY A 291 5.41 -7.34 -16.87
CA GLY A 291 6.43 -8.06 -17.64
C GLY A 291 7.62 -7.22 -18.07
N LYS A 292 7.71 -5.95 -17.66
CA LYS A 292 8.84 -5.08 -18.02
C LYS A 292 10.14 -5.47 -17.29
N PRO A 293 11.32 -5.18 -17.86
CA PRO A 293 12.59 -5.40 -17.19
C PRO A 293 12.67 -4.65 -15.85
N ILE A 294 13.29 -5.28 -14.84
CA ILE A 294 13.42 -4.70 -13.50
C ILE A 294 14.12 -3.34 -13.49
N THR A 295 15.05 -3.10 -14.42
CA THR A 295 15.73 -1.81 -14.56
C THR A 295 14.77 -0.70 -15.00
N GLU A 296 13.87 -0.98 -15.95
CA GLU A 296 12.82 -0.04 -16.36
C GLU A 296 11.82 0.19 -15.24
N ALA A 297 11.38 -0.88 -14.56
CA ALA A 297 10.47 -0.79 -13.43
C ALA A 297 10.99 0.11 -12.29
N ARG A 298 12.29 0.06 -11.98
CA ARG A 298 12.89 0.99 -11.00
C ARG A 298 12.78 2.45 -11.44
N MET A 299 13.01 2.72 -12.73
CA MET A 299 12.89 4.08 -13.26
C MET A 299 11.45 4.59 -13.20
N ASP A 300 10.46 3.72 -13.40
CA ASP A 300 9.05 4.09 -13.24
C ASP A 300 8.74 4.51 -11.80
N VAL A 301 9.24 3.77 -10.81
CA VAL A 301 9.05 4.13 -9.39
C VAL A 301 9.76 5.44 -9.06
N LEU A 302 10.99 5.63 -9.53
CA LEU A 302 11.72 6.90 -9.32
C LEU A 302 11.00 8.09 -10.00
N SER A 303 10.40 7.89 -11.17
CA SER A 303 9.55 8.90 -11.79
C SER A 303 8.32 9.25 -10.93
N CYS A 304 7.76 8.27 -10.20
CA CYS A 304 6.70 8.54 -9.23
C CYS A 304 7.21 9.38 -8.05
N VAL A 305 8.41 9.09 -7.55
CA VAL A 305 9.08 9.88 -6.50
C VAL A 305 9.21 11.34 -6.93
N ASP A 306 9.68 11.59 -8.15
CA ASP A 306 9.82 12.94 -8.70
C ASP A 306 8.45 13.62 -8.87
N THR A 307 7.44 12.88 -9.34
CA THR A 307 6.07 13.37 -9.50
C THR A 307 5.49 13.85 -8.17
N PHE A 308 5.57 13.03 -7.12
CA PHE A 308 5.03 13.39 -5.80
C PHE A 308 5.83 14.52 -5.14
N ASN A 309 7.16 14.56 -5.31
CA ASN A 309 7.98 15.69 -4.85
C ASN A 309 7.61 17.00 -5.57
N TYR A 310 7.44 16.93 -6.90
CA TYR A 310 7.06 18.08 -7.71
C TYR A 310 5.73 18.63 -7.25
N TYR A 311 4.67 17.81 -7.19
CA TYR A 311 3.35 18.31 -6.79
C TYR A 311 3.26 18.67 -5.30
N GLY A 312 4.03 18.01 -4.43
CA GLY A 312 4.16 18.40 -3.01
C GLY A 312 4.84 19.76 -2.81
N GLY A 313 5.64 20.22 -3.78
CA GLY A 313 6.26 21.55 -3.80
C GLY A 313 5.51 22.58 -4.67
N ALA A 314 4.92 22.18 -5.78
CA ALA A 314 4.27 23.09 -6.72
C ALA A 314 2.92 23.60 -6.22
N ILE A 315 2.31 22.93 -5.23
CA ILE A 315 0.98 23.29 -4.75
C ILE A 315 0.96 24.70 -4.12
N TYR A 316 2.04 25.12 -3.45
CA TYR A 316 2.14 26.44 -2.80
C TYR A 316 1.96 27.61 -3.76
N SER A 317 2.26 27.45 -5.05
CA SER A 317 2.19 28.52 -6.04
C SER A 317 0.84 28.62 -6.74
N GLN A 318 -0.12 27.75 -6.46
CA GLN A 318 -1.45 27.77 -7.11
C GLN A 318 -2.42 28.77 -6.45
N ALA A 319 -1.90 29.91 -6.00
CA ALA A 319 -2.73 30.98 -5.47
C ALA A 319 -3.68 31.52 -6.56
N GLY A 320 -4.81 32.05 -6.11
CA GLY A 320 -5.67 32.85 -6.97
C GLY A 320 -5.03 34.19 -7.34
N GLN A 321 -5.75 34.99 -8.10
CA GLN A 321 -5.30 36.32 -8.54
C GLN A 321 -6.24 37.39 -8.00
N HIS A 322 -5.68 38.47 -7.46
CA HIS A 322 -6.41 39.71 -7.28
C HIS A 322 -6.53 40.42 -8.63
N ILE A 323 -7.73 40.88 -8.96
CA ILE A 323 -8.04 41.56 -10.22
C ILE A 323 -8.30 43.03 -9.88
N PRO A 324 -7.41 43.96 -10.27
CA PRO A 324 -7.60 45.38 -9.99
C PRO A 324 -8.77 45.90 -10.82
N LEU A 325 -9.89 46.16 -10.16
CA LEU A 325 -11.02 46.88 -10.73
C LEU A 325 -10.96 48.34 -10.25
N GLY A 326 -11.89 49.18 -10.73
CA GLY A 326 -12.03 50.56 -10.24
C GLY A 326 -12.25 50.61 -8.71
N ILE A 327 -12.03 51.77 -8.09
CA ILE A 327 -11.96 51.97 -6.62
C ILE A 327 -13.13 51.34 -5.84
N GLU A 328 -14.33 51.32 -6.41
CA GLU A 328 -15.53 50.80 -5.74
C GLU A 328 -15.74 49.28 -5.88
N ARG A 329 -14.82 48.53 -6.50
CA ARG A 329 -14.99 47.09 -6.75
C ARG A 329 -13.74 46.31 -6.37
N PHE A 330 -13.95 45.21 -5.65
CA PHE A 330 -12.92 44.25 -5.28
C PHE A 330 -13.20 42.90 -5.94
N ALA A 331 -12.22 42.33 -6.64
CA ALA A 331 -12.36 41.03 -7.29
C ALA A 331 -11.12 40.18 -7.10
N TYR A 332 -11.32 38.89 -6.81
CA TYR A 332 -10.26 37.90 -6.77
C TYR A 332 -10.77 36.55 -7.29
N THR A 333 -9.83 35.71 -7.71
CA THR A 333 -10.11 34.30 -8.05
C THR A 333 -9.58 33.38 -6.97
N LYS A 334 -10.13 32.18 -6.88
CA LYS A 334 -9.62 31.11 -6.02
C LYS A 334 -9.60 29.80 -6.80
N ARG A 335 -8.61 28.96 -6.53
CA ARG A 335 -8.55 27.58 -7.02
C ARG A 335 -9.14 26.67 -5.95
N GLU A 336 -10.21 25.97 -6.28
CA GLU A 336 -10.91 25.05 -5.37
C GLU A 336 -10.84 23.61 -5.89
N PRO A 337 -10.78 22.61 -5.00
CA PRO A 337 -10.90 21.22 -5.41
C PRO A 337 -12.22 20.99 -6.14
N LEU A 338 -12.18 20.15 -7.16
CA LEU A 338 -13.37 19.74 -7.90
C LEU A 338 -14.24 18.78 -7.08
N GLY A 339 -13.63 17.96 -6.20
CA GLY A 339 -14.31 16.95 -5.40
C GLY A 339 -13.73 15.56 -5.64
N VAL A 340 -14.56 14.59 -6.01
CA VAL A 340 -14.10 13.23 -6.38
C VAL A 340 -13.69 13.20 -7.85
N VAL A 341 -12.49 12.70 -8.13
CA VAL A 341 -11.96 12.51 -9.49
C VAL A 341 -11.91 11.01 -9.82
N GLY A 342 -12.53 10.63 -10.93
CA GLY A 342 -12.45 9.29 -11.48
C GLY A 342 -11.24 9.16 -12.40
N CYS A 343 -10.29 8.29 -12.04
CA CYS A 343 -9.05 8.11 -12.78
C CYS A 343 -8.98 6.69 -13.36
N ILE A 344 -8.70 6.56 -14.65
CA ILE A 344 -8.60 5.26 -15.32
C ILE A 344 -7.21 5.12 -15.93
N GLY A 345 -6.53 4.05 -15.54
CA GLY A 345 -5.13 3.76 -15.89
C GLY A 345 -4.95 2.81 -17.07
N THR A 346 -3.72 2.77 -17.57
CA THR A 346 -3.23 1.86 -18.60
C THR A 346 -2.29 0.81 -18.00
N TRP A 347 -1.97 -0.25 -18.75
CA TRP A 347 -1.18 -1.39 -18.28
C TRP A 347 0.32 -1.31 -18.60
N ASN A 348 0.74 -0.40 -19.48
CA ASN A 348 2.13 -0.33 -19.93
C ASN A 348 3.06 0.39 -18.95
N TYR A 349 2.54 1.37 -18.20
CA TYR A 349 3.23 2.03 -17.07
C TYR A 349 2.28 2.16 -15.87
N PRO A 350 1.88 1.04 -15.24
CA PRO A 350 0.81 1.02 -14.23
C PRO A 350 1.01 2.00 -13.08
N ILE A 351 2.15 1.97 -12.38
CA ILE A 351 2.37 2.83 -11.21
C ILE A 351 2.60 4.29 -11.59
N GLN A 352 3.30 4.53 -12.69
CA GLN A 352 3.63 5.87 -13.16
C GLN A 352 2.37 6.61 -13.62
N THR A 353 1.54 5.97 -14.44
CA THR A 353 0.29 6.58 -14.92
C THR A 353 -0.73 6.78 -13.81
N CYS A 354 -0.70 5.92 -12.77
CA CYS A 354 -1.45 6.17 -11.53
C CYS A 354 -0.94 7.45 -10.85
N SER A 355 0.36 7.54 -10.59
CA SER A 355 0.99 8.66 -9.88
C SER A 355 0.79 10.00 -10.60
N TRP A 356 0.91 10.04 -11.92
CA TRP A 356 0.65 11.25 -12.73
C TRP A 356 -0.77 11.79 -12.60
N LYS A 357 -1.74 10.94 -12.25
CA LYS A 357 -3.13 11.35 -12.02
C LYS A 357 -3.38 11.69 -10.55
N VAL A 358 -2.87 10.86 -9.65
CA VAL A 358 -3.14 10.91 -8.22
C VAL A 358 -2.43 12.10 -7.57
N ALA A 359 -1.14 12.29 -7.82
CA ALA A 359 -0.37 13.36 -7.20
C ALA A 359 -0.97 14.77 -7.41
N PRO A 360 -1.29 15.22 -8.65
CA PRO A 360 -1.92 16.53 -8.85
C PRO A 360 -3.33 16.60 -8.25
N ALA A 361 -4.13 15.53 -8.35
CA ALA A 361 -5.48 15.51 -7.81
C ALA A 361 -5.48 15.70 -6.28
N LEU A 362 -4.64 14.93 -5.58
CA LEU A 362 -4.48 15.02 -4.13
C LEU A 362 -3.90 16.37 -3.71
N ALA A 363 -2.89 16.89 -4.43
CA ALA A 363 -2.30 18.19 -4.13
C ALA A 363 -3.37 19.29 -4.12
N CYS A 364 -4.25 19.29 -5.11
CA CYS A 364 -5.37 20.23 -5.22
C CYS A 364 -6.52 19.98 -4.24
N GLY A 365 -6.43 18.99 -3.33
CA GLY A 365 -7.45 18.71 -2.31
C GLY A 365 -8.62 17.84 -2.80
N ASN A 366 -8.46 17.13 -3.91
CA ASN A 366 -9.46 16.18 -4.41
C ASN A 366 -9.28 14.80 -3.75
N ALA A 367 -10.34 13.99 -3.75
CA ALA A 367 -10.24 12.55 -3.56
C ALA A 367 -10.26 11.84 -4.92
N VAL A 368 -9.73 10.62 -4.97
CA VAL A 368 -9.56 9.87 -6.22
C VAL A 368 -10.11 8.45 -6.07
N VAL A 369 -10.89 8.03 -7.07
CA VAL A 369 -11.21 6.62 -7.29
C VAL A 369 -10.49 6.19 -8.56
N TYR A 370 -9.54 5.27 -8.42
CA TYR A 370 -8.68 4.80 -9.50
C TYR A 370 -9.07 3.41 -9.96
N LYS A 371 -9.27 3.25 -11.28
CA LYS A 371 -9.46 1.96 -11.92
C LYS A 371 -8.24 1.63 -12.79
N PRO A 372 -7.32 0.75 -12.35
CA PRO A 372 -6.22 0.31 -13.19
C PRO A 372 -6.73 -0.56 -14.35
N SER A 373 -5.82 -0.89 -15.27
CA SER A 373 -6.08 -1.93 -16.25
C SER A 373 -6.14 -3.30 -15.55
N PRO A 374 -7.08 -4.20 -15.89
CA PRO A 374 -7.12 -5.56 -15.34
C PRO A 374 -5.89 -6.40 -15.74
N LEU A 375 -5.09 -5.92 -16.70
CA LEU A 375 -3.85 -6.56 -17.16
C LEU A 375 -2.64 -6.27 -16.26
N ALA A 376 -2.70 -5.21 -15.46
CA ALA A 376 -1.63 -4.86 -14.51
C ALA A 376 -2.21 -4.05 -13.33
N PRO A 377 -2.97 -4.70 -12.43
CA PRO A 377 -3.73 -4.03 -11.38
C PRO A 377 -2.99 -3.82 -10.05
N ILE A 378 -1.85 -4.49 -9.83
CA ILE A 378 -1.27 -4.69 -8.49
C ILE A 378 -0.67 -3.41 -7.93
N SER A 379 0.13 -2.69 -8.71
CA SER A 379 0.91 -1.55 -8.20
C SER A 379 0.06 -0.38 -7.73
N ALA A 380 -1.18 -0.26 -8.22
CA ALA A 380 -2.13 0.72 -7.73
C ALA A 380 -2.51 0.47 -6.25
N VAL A 381 -2.64 -0.79 -5.85
CA VAL A 381 -2.94 -1.21 -4.47
C VAL A 381 -1.74 -0.95 -3.56
N ILE A 382 -0.52 -1.22 -4.06
CA ILE A 382 0.72 -0.91 -3.34
C ILE A 382 0.83 0.61 -3.11
N LEU A 383 0.55 1.43 -4.13
CA LEU A 383 0.52 2.88 -3.98
C LEU A 383 -0.54 3.33 -2.96
N ALA A 384 -1.69 2.66 -2.88
CA ALA A 384 -2.71 2.95 -1.88
C ALA A 384 -2.19 2.76 -0.45
N GLN A 385 -1.48 1.66 -0.19
CA GLN A 385 -0.82 1.42 1.09
C GLN A 385 0.24 2.49 1.42
N ILE A 386 1.07 2.87 0.43
CA ILE A 386 2.08 3.93 0.58
C ILE A 386 1.43 5.28 0.90
N LEU A 387 0.32 5.64 0.23
CA LEU A 387 -0.41 6.88 0.49
C LEU A 387 -0.98 6.91 1.90
N GLN A 388 -1.60 5.81 2.33
CA GLN A 388 -2.13 5.67 3.68
C GLN A 388 -1.01 5.73 4.75
N LEU A 389 0.19 5.23 4.41
CA LEU A 389 1.38 5.31 5.26
C LEU A 389 1.94 6.72 5.40
N ALA A 390 1.90 7.48 4.30
CA ALA A 390 2.35 8.87 4.26
C ALA A 390 1.45 9.82 5.07
N GLY A 391 0.30 9.33 5.57
CA GLY A 391 -0.67 10.11 6.33
C GLY A 391 -1.84 10.62 5.50
N LEU A 392 -2.09 10.09 4.30
CA LEU A 392 -3.31 10.40 3.56
C LEU A 392 -4.53 9.88 4.33
N PRO A 393 -5.58 10.70 4.56
CA PRO A 393 -6.78 10.25 5.24
C PRO A 393 -7.44 9.07 4.51
N GLU A 394 -7.93 8.11 5.27
CA GLU A 394 -8.54 6.89 4.75
C GLU A 394 -9.73 7.22 3.84
N GLY A 395 -9.83 6.50 2.72
CA GLY A 395 -10.84 6.76 1.71
C GLY A 395 -10.53 7.91 0.75
N THR A 396 -9.49 8.73 0.97
CA THR A 396 -9.14 9.81 0.01
C THR A 396 -8.64 9.25 -1.33
N PHE A 397 -7.99 8.08 -1.31
CA PHE A 397 -7.60 7.32 -2.49
C PHE A 397 -8.18 5.91 -2.40
N ASN A 398 -8.95 5.52 -3.41
CA ASN A 398 -9.54 4.17 -3.51
C ASN A 398 -9.16 3.54 -4.86
N VAL A 399 -9.01 2.22 -4.86
CA VAL A 399 -8.71 1.41 -6.04
C VAL A 399 -9.84 0.41 -6.25
N ILE A 400 -10.43 0.43 -7.44
CA ILE A 400 -11.46 -0.53 -7.86
C ILE A 400 -11.01 -1.27 -9.12
N GLN A 401 -11.15 -2.59 -9.11
CA GLN A 401 -10.77 -3.45 -10.22
C GLN A 401 -11.95 -3.74 -11.14
N GLY A 402 -11.67 -3.95 -12.43
CA GLY A 402 -12.70 -4.33 -13.40
C GLY A 402 -12.37 -3.90 -14.82
N ASP A 403 -13.26 -4.21 -15.75
CA ASP A 403 -13.07 -3.95 -17.18
C ASP A 403 -13.77 -2.65 -17.63
N ALA A 404 -14.40 -2.68 -18.81
CA ALA A 404 -15.09 -1.53 -19.38
C ALA A 404 -16.37 -1.16 -18.61
N GLU A 405 -17.08 -2.14 -18.04
CA GLU A 405 -18.35 -1.89 -17.33
C GLU A 405 -18.09 -1.11 -16.05
N THR A 406 -17.13 -1.54 -15.24
CA THR A 406 -16.67 -0.82 -14.04
C THR A 406 -16.16 0.58 -14.39
N GLY A 407 -15.42 0.71 -15.50
CA GLY A 407 -14.93 2.01 -15.99
C GLY A 407 -16.08 2.95 -16.38
N GLN A 408 -17.08 2.45 -17.08
CA GLN A 408 -18.25 3.22 -17.48
C GLN A 408 -19.09 3.64 -16.27
N ALA A 409 -19.31 2.74 -15.30
CA ALA A 409 -19.98 3.06 -14.05
C ALA A 409 -19.30 4.22 -13.31
N LEU A 410 -17.95 4.20 -13.22
CA LEU A 410 -17.18 5.28 -12.59
C LEU A 410 -17.31 6.61 -13.35
N VAL A 411 -17.23 6.58 -14.68
CA VAL A 411 -17.33 7.79 -15.52
C VAL A 411 -18.70 8.42 -15.44
N LEU A 412 -19.78 7.62 -15.44
CA LEU A 412 -21.15 8.10 -15.39
C LEU A 412 -21.60 8.51 -13.99
N HIS A 413 -20.89 8.09 -12.93
CA HIS A 413 -21.27 8.31 -11.54
C HIS A 413 -21.54 9.80 -11.19
N PRO A 414 -22.70 10.18 -10.64
CA PRO A 414 -23.10 11.59 -10.45
C PRO A 414 -22.18 12.39 -9.51
N LEU A 415 -21.55 11.71 -8.54
CA LEU A 415 -20.62 12.34 -7.60
C LEU A 415 -19.19 12.51 -8.13
N VAL A 416 -18.84 11.88 -9.25
CA VAL A 416 -17.54 12.10 -9.90
C VAL A 416 -17.57 13.42 -10.67
N LYS A 417 -16.68 14.34 -10.31
CA LYS A 417 -16.66 15.73 -10.80
C LYS A 417 -15.68 15.95 -11.94
N LYS A 418 -14.69 15.08 -12.10
CA LYS A 418 -13.72 15.09 -13.20
C LYS A 418 -13.29 13.69 -13.56
N VAL A 419 -12.99 13.47 -14.83
CA VAL A 419 -12.41 12.21 -15.32
C VAL A 419 -11.00 12.45 -15.87
N SER A 420 -10.09 11.51 -15.59
CA SER A 420 -8.76 11.43 -16.21
C SER A 420 -8.54 10.03 -16.74
N PHE A 421 -8.32 9.90 -18.05
CA PHE A 421 -8.14 8.62 -18.72
C PHE A 421 -6.82 8.58 -19.49
N THR A 422 -6.13 7.44 -19.40
CA THR A 422 -5.01 7.12 -20.30
C THR A 422 -5.28 5.79 -20.98
N GLY A 423 -5.21 5.75 -22.32
CA GLY A 423 -5.42 4.49 -23.06
C GLY A 423 -5.68 4.68 -24.55
N ALA A 424 -6.47 3.77 -25.13
CA ALA A 424 -6.72 3.74 -26.56
C ALA A 424 -7.70 4.84 -27.02
N VAL A 425 -7.50 5.35 -28.23
CA VAL A 425 -8.33 6.41 -28.85
C VAL A 425 -9.83 6.05 -28.88
N PRO A 426 -10.26 4.84 -29.30
CA PRO A 426 -11.68 4.50 -29.31
C PRO A 426 -12.34 4.57 -27.93
N THR A 427 -11.64 4.10 -26.89
CA THR A 427 -12.11 4.17 -25.50
C THR A 427 -12.16 5.62 -25.01
N GLY A 428 -11.14 6.43 -25.32
CA GLY A 428 -11.12 7.85 -24.98
C GLY A 428 -12.30 8.62 -25.56
N LYS A 429 -12.67 8.34 -26.83
CA LYS A 429 -13.87 8.90 -27.46
C LYS A 429 -15.15 8.53 -26.71
N LYS A 430 -15.31 7.25 -26.32
CA LYS A 430 -16.48 6.80 -25.56
C LYS A 430 -16.56 7.47 -24.18
N ILE A 431 -15.44 7.57 -23.46
CA ILE A 431 -15.41 8.25 -22.15
C ILE A 431 -15.75 9.73 -22.30
N MET A 432 -15.28 10.40 -23.36
CA MET A 432 -15.64 11.80 -23.64
C MET A 432 -17.15 11.95 -23.86
N GLN A 433 -17.77 11.04 -24.62
CA GLN A 433 -19.22 11.01 -24.81
C GLN A 433 -19.97 10.79 -23.50
N ASP A 434 -19.54 9.82 -22.68
CA ASP A 434 -20.13 9.55 -21.37
C ASP A 434 -20.01 10.75 -20.41
N CYS A 435 -18.86 11.45 -20.42
CA CYS A 435 -18.65 12.69 -19.64
C CYS A 435 -19.56 13.84 -20.11
N ALA A 436 -19.76 13.96 -21.43
CA ALA A 436 -20.67 14.97 -22.00
C ALA A 436 -22.13 14.67 -21.63
N ALA A 437 -22.55 13.40 -21.69
CA ALA A 437 -23.90 12.97 -21.38
C ALA A 437 -24.29 13.17 -19.90
N ARG A 438 -23.32 13.13 -18.97
CA ARG A 438 -23.54 13.30 -17.53
C ARG A 438 -22.86 14.57 -17.01
N ASN A 439 -23.54 15.71 -17.16
CA ASN A 439 -23.19 17.00 -16.53
C ASN A 439 -21.91 17.67 -17.07
N VAL A 440 -21.54 17.38 -18.33
CA VAL A 440 -20.37 17.98 -19.03
C VAL A 440 -19.12 17.97 -18.15
N LYS A 441 -18.77 16.78 -17.64
CA LYS A 441 -17.63 16.62 -16.73
C LYS A 441 -16.33 17.02 -17.44
N PRO A 442 -15.49 17.87 -16.82
CA PRO A 442 -14.14 18.09 -17.32
C PRO A 442 -13.40 16.76 -17.47
N ILE A 443 -12.78 16.56 -18.63
CA ILE A 443 -12.06 15.33 -18.97
C ILE A 443 -10.65 15.64 -19.43
N THR A 444 -9.68 14.82 -19.01
CA THR A 444 -8.32 14.81 -19.55
C THR A 444 -8.07 13.44 -20.20
N LEU A 445 -7.62 13.45 -21.45
CA LEU A 445 -7.38 12.25 -22.25
C LEU A 445 -5.92 12.20 -22.69
N GLU A 446 -5.18 11.21 -22.20
CA GLU A 446 -3.85 10.87 -22.70
C GLU A 446 -3.98 9.62 -23.57
N LEU A 447 -3.82 9.79 -24.89
CA LEU A 447 -4.10 8.75 -25.87
C LEU A 447 -2.82 8.32 -26.62
N GLY A 448 -2.87 7.16 -27.26
CA GLY A 448 -1.76 6.67 -28.07
C GLY A 448 -1.41 7.60 -29.25
N GLY A 449 -0.13 7.64 -29.62
CA GLY A 449 0.38 8.45 -30.73
C GLY A 449 1.10 7.65 -31.81
N LYS A 450 1.50 8.35 -32.87
CA LYS A 450 2.40 7.87 -33.93
C LYS A 450 3.59 8.83 -34.04
N ALA A 451 4.35 8.95 -32.95
CA ALA A 451 5.45 9.91 -32.84
C ALA A 451 6.54 9.63 -33.89
N SER A 452 7.20 10.71 -34.34
CA SER A 452 8.23 10.66 -35.38
C SER A 452 9.60 10.98 -34.81
N LEU A 453 10.59 10.14 -35.10
CA LEU A 453 12.01 10.48 -34.91
C LEU A 453 12.56 10.95 -36.26
N ILE A 454 13.03 12.19 -36.33
CA ILE A 454 13.52 12.80 -37.58
C ILE A 454 15.04 12.94 -37.50
N ILE A 455 15.75 12.27 -38.40
CA ILE A 455 17.21 12.25 -38.49
C ILE A 455 17.63 13.10 -39.70
N PHE A 456 18.27 14.24 -39.41
CA PHE A 456 18.80 15.16 -40.42
C PHE A 456 20.15 14.67 -40.98
N GLU A 457 20.62 15.31 -42.05
CA GLU A 457 21.84 14.91 -42.76
C GLU A 457 23.12 15.16 -41.97
N ASP A 458 23.11 16.09 -41.04
CA ASP A 458 24.19 16.46 -40.13
C ASP A 458 24.14 15.69 -38.79
N ALA A 459 23.16 14.80 -38.61
CA ALA A 459 23.07 14.01 -37.40
C ALA A 459 24.24 13.01 -37.29
N ASP A 460 24.80 12.91 -36.09
CA ASP A 460 25.72 11.82 -35.76
C ASP A 460 25.00 10.47 -35.93
N VAL A 461 25.59 9.60 -36.75
CA VAL A 461 25.02 8.31 -37.14
C VAL A 461 24.90 7.38 -35.94
N GLU A 462 25.88 7.38 -35.04
CA GLU A 462 25.86 6.49 -33.87
C GLU A 462 24.74 6.88 -32.91
N SER A 463 24.65 8.17 -32.59
CA SER A 463 23.55 8.73 -31.78
C SER A 463 22.18 8.51 -32.43
N ALA A 464 22.07 8.68 -33.74
CA ALA A 464 20.83 8.46 -34.47
C ALA A 464 20.36 7.00 -34.41
N VAL A 465 21.28 6.05 -34.57
CA VAL A 465 21.02 4.61 -34.45
C VAL A 465 20.62 4.26 -33.01
N ALA A 466 21.37 4.73 -32.01
CA ALA A 466 21.08 4.49 -30.60
C ALA A 466 19.71 5.06 -30.18
N GLY A 467 19.42 6.29 -30.59
CA GLY A 467 18.14 6.95 -30.35
C GLY A 467 16.97 6.22 -31.02
N ALA A 468 17.13 5.78 -32.27
CA ALA A 468 16.11 4.99 -32.98
C ALA A 468 15.84 3.66 -32.27
N MET A 469 16.89 2.95 -31.82
CA MET A 469 16.78 1.71 -31.08
C MET A 469 16.05 1.91 -29.75
N MET A 470 16.45 2.91 -28.96
CA MET A 470 15.79 3.23 -27.70
C MET A 470 14.32 3.58 -27.93
N ALA A 471 14.03 4.51 -28.83
CA ALA A 471 12.67 5.01 -29.03
C ALA A 471 11.68 3.93 -29.48
N ASN A 472 12.14 2.90 -30.21
CA ASN A 472 11.29 1.84 -30.74
C ASN A 472 11.20 0.58 -29.86
N PHE A 473 12.26 0.26 -29.11
CA PHE A 473 12.36 -1.01 -28.39
C PHE A 473 12.35 -0.88 -26.86
N TYR A 474 12.49 0.34 -26.32
CA TYR A 474 12.31 0.58 -24.88
C TYR A 474 10.91 0.12 -24.43
N SER A 475 10.83 -0.60 -23.31
CA SER A 475 9.58 -1.22 -22.83
C SER A 475 8.84 -2.04 -23.90
N GLN A 476 9.61 -2.77 -24.73
CA GLN A 476 9.11 -3.59 -25.85
C GLN A 476 8.29 -2.78 -26.87
N GLY A 477 8.51 -1.47 -26.95
CA GLY A 477 7.77 -0.56 -27.82
C GLY A 477 6.37 -0.21 -27.31
N GLN A 478 6.00 -0.61 -26.09
CA GLN A 478 4.70 -0.38 -25.47
C GLN A 478 4.64 1.01 -24.79
N VAL A 479 5.02 2.06 -25.52
CA VAL A 479 5.09 3.45 -25.01
C VAL A 479 4.18 4.33 -25.86
N CYS A 480 3.35 5.17 -25.25
CA CYS A 480 2.43 6.05 -26.00
C CYS A 480 3.17 7.06 -26.89
N THR A 481 4.37 7.47 -26.47
CA THR A 481 5.30 8.37 -27.18
C THR A 481 6.37 7.62 -27.98
N ASN A 482 6.21 6.30 -28.18
CA ASN A 482 7.11 5.51 -29.03
C ASN A 482 7.26 6.17 -30.41
N ALA A 483 8.51 6.48 -30.79
CA ALA A 483 8.84 7.07 -32.08
C ALA A 483 8.84 6.02 -33.20
N SER A 484 7.68 5.38 -33.37
CA SER A 484 7.43 4.28 -34.30
C SER A 484 7.47 4.66 -35.78
N LYS A 485 7.82 5.92 -36.08
CA LYS A 485 8.09 6.44 -37.42
C LYS A 485 9.48 7.09 -37.43
N VAL A 486 10.48 6.35 -37.91
CA VAL A 486 11.83 6.90 -38.10
C VAL A 486 11.92 7.49 -39.51
N GLN A 487 12.07 8.81 -39.60
CA GLN A 487 12.28 9.54 -40.84
C GLN A 487 13.74 9.96 -40.93
N ARG A 488 14.34 9.79 -42.10
CA ARG A 488 15.75 10.14 -42.34
C ARG A 488 15.94 10.69 -43.74
N ARG A 489 16.91 11.58 -43.93
CA ARG A 489 17.34 12.01 -45.27
C ARG A 489 18.13 10.91 -46.00
N GLN A 490 18.17 11.00 -47.32
CA GLN A 490 18.67 9.95 -48.22
C GLN A 490 20.18 9.68 -48.07
N VAL A 491 20.96 10.65 -47.58
CA VAL A 491 22.41 10.52 -47.35
C VAL A 491 22.75 9.44 -46.30
N HIS A 492 21.82 9.17 -45.37
CA HIS A 492 22.03 8.22 -44.25
C HIS A 492 21.48 6.82 -44.49
N VAL A 493 21.02 6.49 -45.71
CA VAL A 493 20.39 5.17 -46.00
C VAL A 493 21.29 4.02 -45.61
N SER A 494 22.50 3.99 -46.16
CA SER A 494 23.34 2.79 -46.12
C SER A 494 23.93 2.54 -44.73
N SER A 495 24.39 3.59 -44.04
CA SER A 495 25.08 3.51 -42.75
C SER A 495 24.14 3.26 -41.58
N VAL A 496 23.01 3.98 -41.52
CA VAL A 496 22.01 3.82 -40.45
C VAL A 496 21.28 2.50 -40.58
N GLU A 497 20.87 2.09 -41.80
CA GLU A 497 20.19 0.80 -41.98
C GLU A 497 21.10 -0.39 -41.72
N ALA A 498 22.35 -0.36 -42.19
CA ALA A 498 23.29 -1.45 -41.93
C ALA A 498 23.59 -1.61 -40.44
N SER A 499 23.76 -0.50 -39.71
CA SER A 499 24.00 -0.51 -38.27
C SER A 499 22.78 -0.96 -37.48
N LEU A 500 21.57 -0.48 -37.81
CA LEU A 500 20.32 -0.96 -37.21
C LEU A 500 20.10 -2.45 -37.48
N TYR A 501 20.34 -2.91 -38.70
CA TYR A 501 20.24 -4.32 -39.06
C TYR A 501 21.23 -5.16 -38.24
N LYS A 502 22.50 -4.76 -38.18
CA LYS A 502 23.53 -5.45 -37.38
C LYS A 502 23.15 -5.54 -35.91
N LEU A 503 22.65 -4.45 -35.32
CA LEU A 503 22.24 -4.39 -33.91
C LEU A 503 20.98 -5.20 -33.62
N THR A 504 19.99 -5.16 -34.50
CA THR A 504 18.75 -5.94 -34.33
C THR A 504 19.00 -7.43 -34.54
N ALA A 505 19.87 -7.80 -35.48
CA ALA A 505 20.26 -9.20 -35.73
C ALA A 505 21.18 -9.77 -34.63
N SER A 506 22.07 -8.95 -34.06
CA SER A 506 23.00 -9.38 -32.99
C SER A 506 22.31 -9.50 -31.62
N ARG A 507 21.20 -8.80 -31.42
CA ARG A 507 20.35 -8.97 -30.24
C ARG A 507 19.67 -10.32 -30.31
N ARG A 508 20.33 -11.32 -29.72
CA ARG A 508 19.68 -12.57 -29.33
C ARG A 508 18.57 -12.20 -28.37
N VAL A 509 17.33 -12.48 -28.76
CA VAL A 509 16.23 -12.67 -27.83
C VAL A 509 16.70 -13.80 -26.91
N SER A 510 17.26 -13.47 -25.74
CA SER A 510 17.79 -14.48 -24.82
C SER A 510 16.68 -15.47 -24.52
N THR A 511 16.99 -16.70 -24.11
CA THR A 511 15.97 -17.66 -23.67
C THR A 511 15.11 -17.10 -22.52
N PHE A 512 15.64 -16.11 -21.79
CA PHE A 512 14.92 -15.27 -20.81
C PHE A 512 13.95 -14.24 -21.44
N HIS A 513 14.20 -13.82 -22.68
CA HIS A 513 13.36 -12.95 -23.53
C HIS A 513 12.54 -13.72 -24.58
N ARG A 514 12.70 -15.05 -24.74
CA ARG A 514 11.88 -15.87 -25.65
C ARG A 514 10.41 -15.87 -25.24
N VAL A 515 10.10 -15.47 -24.01
CA VAL A 515 8.76 -15.14 -23.56
C VAL A 515 8.55 -13.64 -23.71
N PHE A 516 8.31 -13.18 -24.93
CA PHE A 516 7.81 -11.81 -25.13
C PHE A 516 6.41 -11.71 -24.51
N SER A 517 6.36 -11.09 -23.33
CA SER A 517 5.18 -10.55 -22.69
C SER A 517 4.61 -9.43 -23.58
N LEU A 518 3.60 -9.74 -24.39
CA LEU A 518 2.50 -8.80 -24.65
C LEU A 518 1.28 -9.42 -23.99
N THR A 519 0.45 -8.59 -23.37
CA THR A 519 -0.80 -8.91 -22.67
C THR A 519 -1.83 -9.77 -23.43
N SER A 520 -1.52 -10.22 -24.66
CA SER A 520 -1.88 -11.56 -25.16
C SER A 520 -0.94 -11.97 -26.33
N ARG A 521 -0.67 -13.27 -26.51
CA ARG A 521 0.04 -13.85 -27.67
C ARG A 521 -0.56 -13.42 -29.03
N ARG A 522 -1.88 -13.13 -29.06
CA ARG A 522 -2.61 -12.61 -30.24
C ARG A 522 -2.19 -11.19 -30.63
N THR A 523 -1.88 -10.34 -29.66
CA THR A 523 -1.50 -8.95 -29.88
C THR A 523 -0.13 -8.85 -30.58
N TRP A 524 0.83 -9.72 -30.20
CA TRP A 524 2.20 -9.69 -30.75
C TRP A 524 2.23 -10.12 -32.21
N MET A 525 1.65 -11.28 -32.53
CA MET A 525 1.68 -11.80 -33.91
C MET A 525 0.94 -10.90 -34.89
N SER A 526 -0.08 -10.13 -34.47
CA SER A 526 -0.78 -9.23 -35.37
C SER A 526 -0.08 -7.87 -35.55
N ILE A 527 0.50 -7.30 -34.48
CA ILE A 527 1.15 -5.99 -34.50
C ILE A 527 2.56 -6.10 -35.11
N VAL A 528 3.38 -7.02 -34.63
CA VAL A 528 4.77 -7.16 -35.10
C VAL A 528 4.82 -7.64 -36.55
N ARG A 529 3.93 -8.56 -36.97
CA ARG A 529 3.84 -8.95 -38.39
C ARG A 529 3.37 -7.79 -39.27
N ARG A 530 2.42 -6.96 -38.83
CA ARG A 530 1.97 -5.78 -39.60
C ARG A 530 3.06 -4.73 -39.72
N TYR A 531 3.78 -4.43 -38.65
CA TYR A 531 4.78 -3.35 -38.63
C TYR A 531 6.12 -3.77 -39.24
N LEU A 532 6.60 -5.00 -39.01
CA LEU A 532 7.78 -5.51 -39.72
C LEU A 532 7.49 -5.67 -41.21
N ALA A 533 6.30 -6.15 -41.60
CA ALA A 533 5.93 -6.19 -43.03
C ALA A 533 5.92 -4.79 -43.67
N GLN A 534 5.43 -3.76 -42.97
CA GLN A 534 5.48 -2.37 -43.46
C GLN A 534 6.92 -1.81 -43.54
N PHE A 535 7.82 -2.18 -42.62
CA PHE A 535 9.21 -1.73 -42.63
C PHE A 535 10.03 -2.41 -43.74
N PHE A 536 9.74 -3.67 -44.06
CA PHE A 536 10.49 -4.46 -45.05
C PHE A 536 9.99 -4.29 -46.50
N LEU A 537 8.76 -3.80 -46.72
CA LEU A 537 8.21 -3.58 -48.06
C LEU A 537 8.73 -2.27 -48.73
N SER A 538 9.33 -1.35 -47.97
CA SER A 538 9.82 -0.07 -48.49
C SER A 538 11.32 -0.02 -48.80
N SER A 539 12.07 -1.12 -48.68
CA SER A 539 13.51 -1.17 -49.00
C SER A 539 13.76 -1.69 -50.42
N PRO A 540 14.33 -0.90 -51.35
CA PRO A 540 14.67 -1.33 -52.72
C PRO A 540 15.68 -2.49 -52.78
N LEU A 541 16.45 -2.70 -51.70
CA LEU A 541 17.48 -3.74 -51.60
C LEU A 541 16.90 -5.17 -51.55
N ILE A 542 15.65 -5.36 -51.10
CA ILE A 542 15.02 -6.69 -51.01
C ILE A 542 14.27 -7.06 -52.30
N LEU A 543 13.74 -6.07 -53.03
CA LEU A 543 13.08 -6.31 -54.33
C LEU A 543 14.03 -6.89 -55.39
N LYS A 544 15.34 -6.63 -55.28
CA LYS A 544 16.35 -7.24 -56.16
C LYS A 544 16.71 -8.69 -55.78
N LYS A 545 16.53 -9.11 -54.53
CA LYS A 545 16.86 -10.48 -54.09
C LYS A 545 15.74 -11.50 -54.28
N LYS A 546 14.49 -11.08 -54.49
CA LYS A 546 13.36 -11.99 -54.76
C LYS A 546 13.30 -12.54 -56.21
N ARG A 547 14.29 -12.25 -57.06
CA ARG A 547 14.41 -12.84 -58.41
C ARG A 547 15.43 -13.98 -58.53
N LEU A 548 16.11 -14.35 -57.45
CA LEU A 548 17.02 -15.49 -57.41
C LEU A 548 16.83 -16.21 -56.07
N VAL A 549 16.40 -17.47 -56.15
CA VAL A 549 16.03 -18.43 -55.09
C VAL A 549 14.56 -18.41 -54.69
#